data_AF-A0A9W9PJP0-F1
#
_entry.id   AF-A0A9W9PJP0-F1
#
_cell.length_a   1.000
_cell.length_b   1.000
_cell.length_c   1.000
_cell.angle_alpha   90.00
_cell.angle_beta   90.00
_cell.angle_gamma   90.00
#
_symmetry.space_group_name_H-M   'P 1'
#
loop_
_entity.id
_entity.type
_entity.pdbx_description
1 polymer ?
#
loop_
_entity_poly.entity_id
_entity_poly.type
_entity_poly.pdbx_seq_one_letter_code
_entity_poly.pdbx_strand_id
1 'polypeptide(L)' 'MKIQFLLSAFTIARTATAFYGQMAASDYILNEGGVSQDIYLTDYNTGSTYMAILYGGFNACTSTECSVG' A
#
# COMPACT_ATOMS: atom_id res chain seq x y z
N MET A 1 52.71 9.01 6.35
CA MET A 1 51.40 8.92 7.03
C MET A 1 50.34 8.59 5.98
N LYS A 2 49.43 7.67 6.30
CA LYS A 2 48.52 6.99 5.37
C LYS A 2 47.13 7.60 5.57
N ILE A 3 46.61 8.36 4.60
CA ILE A 3 45.27 8.97 4.68
C ILE A 3 44.28 8.01 4.02
N GLN A 4 43.51 7.31 4.85
CA GLN A 4 42.39 6.49 4.41
C GLN A 4 41.21 7.42 4.11
N PHE A 5 40.95 7.66 2.83
CA PHE A 5 39.68 8.24 2.40
C PHE A 5 38.58 7.19 2.58
N LEU A 6 37.78 7.40 3.62
CA LEU A 6 36.55 6.69 3.90
C LEU A 6 35.64 6.79 2.67
N LEU A 7 35.49 5.69 1.94
CA LEU A 7 34.50 5.54 0.90
C LEU A 7 33.12 5.68 1.56
N SER A 8 32.48 6.79 1.23
CA SER A 8 31.14 7.18 1.63
C SER A 8 30.16 6.02 1.49
N ALA A 9 29.44 5.76 2.58
CA ALA A 9 28.32 4.85 2.63
C ALA A 9 27.31 5.19 1.52
N PHE A 10 27.20 4.31 0.52
CA PHE A 10 26.02 4.25 -0.32
C PHE A 10 24.89 3.75 0.58
N THR A 11 24.20 4.70 1.21
CA THR A 11 22.88 4.42 1.77
C THR A 11 22.04 3.93 0.59
N ILE A 12 21.60 2.68 0.66
CA ILE A 12 20.52 2.18 -0.19
C ILE A 12 19.30 3.00 0.26
N ALA A 13 19.13 4.17 -0.35
CA ALA A 13 17.86 4.86 -0.37
C ALA A 13 16.91 3.94 -1.12
N ARG A 14 16.26 3.04 -0.37
CA ARG A 14 15.09 2.31 -0.85
C ARG A 14 14.11 3.40 -1.24
N THR A 15 13.99 3.66 -2.55
CA THR A 15 12.95 4.53 -3.07
C THR A 15 11.64 3.89 -2.65
N ALA A 16 10.98 4.47 -1.65
CA ALA A 16 9.56 4.26 -1.50
C ALA A 16 8.97 4.90 -2.76
N THR A 17 8.72 4.08 -3.79
CA THR A 17 8.03 4.52 -4.98
C THR A 17 6.62 4.86 -4.51
N ALA A 18 6.38 6.13 -4.20
CA ALA A 18 5.06 6.62 -3.88
C ALA A 18 4.18 6.33 -5.09
N PHE A 19 3.09 5.60 -4.88
CA PHE A 19 2.10 5.36 -5.92
C PHE A 19 1.60 6.71 -6.45
N TYR A 20 1.71 6.94 -7.77
CA TYR A 20 1.21 8.16 -8.41
C TYR A 20 -0.27 7.99 -8.75
N GLY A 21 -1.11 8.20 -7.75
CA GLY A 21 -2.54 7.99 -7.90
C GLY A 21 -3.33 8.27 -6.65
N GLN A 22 -4.60 7.87 -6.67
CA GLN A 22 -5.52 7.94 -5.54
C GLN A 22 -6.03 6.55 -5.18
N MET A 23 -6.25 6.35 -3.89
CA MET A 23 -6.99 5.21 -3.36
C MET A 23 -8.28 5.74 -2.74
N ALA A 24 -9.41 5.11 -3.08
CA ALA A 24 -10.70 5.34 -2.46
C ALA A 24 -11.29 4.01 -1.98
N ALA A 25 -12.11 4.06 -0.93
CA ALA A 25 -12.84 2.91 -0.43
C ALA A 25 -14.34 3.22 -0.47
N SER A 26 -15.16 2.22 -0.77
CA SER A 26 -16.61 2.27 -0.57
C SER A 26 -16.96 2.32 0.91
N ASP A 27 -18.24 2.53 1.20
CA ASP A 27 -18.80 2.19 2.51
C ASP A 27 -18.60 0.70 2.84
N TYR A 28 -18.70 0.35 4.11
CA TYR A 28 -18.69 -1.04 4.56
C TYR A 28 -19.91 -1.79 4.02
N ILE A 29 -19.62 -2.92 3.38
CA ILE A 29 -20.60 -3.88 2.89
C ILE A 29 -20.69 -5.01 3.91
N LEU A 30 -21.90 -5.26 4.42
CA LEU A 30 -22.19 -6.30 5.41
C LEU A 30 -22.96 -7.44 4.73
N ASN A 31 -22.32 -8.59 4.58
CA ASN A 31 -22.94 -9.80 4.00
C ASN A 31 -22.77 -11.00 4.95
N GLU A 32 -23.39 -12.14 4.61
CA GLU A 32 -23.24 -13.39 5.38
C GLU A 32 -21.77 -13.83 5.54
N GLY A 33 -20.90 -13.44 4.61
CA GLY A 33 -19.45 -13.69 4.66
C GLY A 33 -18.65 -12.71 5.52
N GLY A 34 -19.30 -11.75 6.18
CA GLY A 34 -18.66 -10.73 7.01
C GLY A 34 -18.61 -9.33 6.38
N VAL A 35 -17.77 -8.47 6.96
CA VAL A 35 -17.56 -7.09 6.52
C VAL A 35 -16.61 -7.07 5.32
N SER A 36 -16.92 -6.31 4.28
CA SER A 36 -16.00 -6.02 3.16
C SER A 36 -16.10 -4.57 2.71
N GLN A 37 -15.11 -4.08 1.96
CA GLN A 37 -15.17 -2.79 1.25
C GLN A 37 -14.62 -2.97 -0.16
N ASP A 38 -15.18 -2.26 -1.12
CA ASP A 38 -14.59 -2.14 -2.45
C ASP A 38 -13.53 -1.05 -2.42
N ILE A 39 -12.33 -1.37 -2.88
CA ILE A 39 -11.19 -0.46 -2.96
C ILE A 39 -10.93 -0.12 -4.42
N TYR A 40 -10.83 1.17 -4.70
CA TYR A 40 -10.55 1.71 -6.00
C TYR A 40 -9.15 2.33 -6.02
N LEU A 41 -8.34 1.93 -6.99
CA LEU A 41 -7.01 2.49 -7.24
C LEU A 41 -7.04 3.18 -8.60
N THR A 42 -6.92 4.50 -8.63
CA THR A 42 -6.75 5.24 -9.90
C THR A 42 -5.28 5.56 -10.08
N ASP A 43 -4.70 5.06 -11.17
CA ASP A 43 -3.35 5.39 -11.62
C ASP A 43 -3.40 6.63 -12.52
N TYR A 44 -2.77 7.73 -12.08
CA TYR A 44 -2.75 8.99 -12.83
C TYR A 44 -1.78 8.98 -14.01
N ASN A 45 -0.85 8.03 -14.08
CA ASN A 45 0.05 7.89 -15.23
C ASN A 45 -0.67 7.26 -16.42
N THR A 46 -1.50 6.24 -16.19
CA THR A 46 -2.24 5.55 -17.26
C THR A 46 -3.69 6.02 -17.41
N GLY A 47 -4.23 6.70 -16.40
CA GLY A 47 -5.66 7.05 -16.31
C GLY A 47 -6.55 5.86 -15.97
N SER A 48 -5.99 4.69 -15.70
CA SER A 48 -6.75 3.48 -15.39
C SER A 48 -7.27 3.49 -13.96
N THR A 49 -8.44 2.89 -13.74
CA THR A 49 -8.96 2.61 -12.40
C THR A 49 -9.14 1.11 -12.22
N TYR A 50 -8.58 0.59 -11.12
CA TYR A 50 -8.66 -0.80 -10.72
C TYR A 50 -9.56 -0.93 -9.49
N MET A 51 -10.27 -2.05 -9.37
CA MET A 51 -11.18 -2.33 -8.26
C MET A 51 -10.83 -3.68 -7.64
N ALA A 52 -10.81 -3.75 -6.31
CA ALA A 52 -10.63 -4.99 -5.56
C ALA A 52 -11.53 -5.01 -4.31
N ILE A 53 -11.88 -6.20 -3.83
CA ILE A 53 -12.65 -6.37 -2.59
C ILE A 53 -11.66 -6.57 -1.44
N LEU A 54 -11.74 -5.71 -0.42
CA LEU A 54 -11.01 -5.84 0.83
C LEU A 54 -11.92 -6.44 1.91
N TYR A 55 -11.77 -7.75 2.14
CA TYR A 55 -12.43 -8.43 3.25
C TYR A 55 -11.89 -7.92 4.60
N GLY A 56 -12.79 -7.64 5.54
CA GLY A 56 -12.49 -6.94 6.79
C GLY A 56 -12.45 -5.41 6.69
N GLY A 57 -12.29 -4.88 5.48
CA GLY A 57 -12.16 -3.45 5.18
C GLY A 57 -10.92 -2.79 5.81
N PHE A 58 -10.80 -1.47 5.66
CA PHE A 58 -9.78 -0.66 6.32
C PHE A 58 -10.16 -0.44 7.78
N ASN A 59 -10.22 -1.50 8.58
CA ASN A 59 -10.25 -1.29 10.02
C ASN A 59 -8.88 -0.73 10.44
N ALA A 60 -8.81 0.57 10.72
CA ALA A 60 -7.57 1.23 11.17
C ALA A 60 -6.99 0.62 12.46
N CYS A 61 -7.76 -0.23 13.16
CA CYS A 61 -7.35 -1.04 14.28
C CYS A 61 -7.42 -2.54 13.94
N THR A 62 -6.53 -3.04 13.08
CA THR A 62 -6.32 -4.49 13.01
C THR A 62 -5.29 -4.90 14.07
N SER A 63 -5.65 -5.84 14.94
CA SER A 63 -4.71 -6.46 15.90
C SER A 63 -3.81 -7.51 15.25
N THR A 64 -4.04 -7.80 13.97
CA THR A 64 -3.46 -8.93 13.26
C THR A 64 -3.29 -8.58 11.78
N GLU A 65 -2.11 -8.86 11.24
CA GLU A 65 -1.78 -8.71 9.82
C GLU A 65 -2.57 -9.73 8.98
N CYS A 66 -3.06 -9.31 7.80
CA CYS A 66 -3.72 -10.23 6.88
C CYS A 66 -2.67 -11.11 6.19
N SER A 67 -2.84 -12.43 6.26
CA SER A 67 -1.98 -13.38 5.54
C SER A 67 -2.29 -13.32 4.05
N VAL A 68 -1.40 -12.72 3.24
CA VAL A 68 -1.45 -12.79 1.78
C VAL A 68 -0.79 -14.10 1.34
N GLY A 69 -1.63 -15.08 0.97
CA GLY A 69 -1.22 -16.36 0.38
C GLY A 69 -1.29 -16.35 -1.14
#